data_AF-A0A843A263-F1
#
_entry.id   AF-A0A843A263-F1
#
_cell.length_a   1.000
_cell.length_b   1.000
_cell.length_c   1.000
_cell.angle_alpha   90.00
_cell.angle_beta   90.00
_cell.angle_gamma   90.00
#
_symmetry.space_group_name_H-M   'P 1'
#
loop_
_entity.id
_entity.type
_entity.pdbx_description
1 polymer ?
#
loop_
_entity_poly.entity_id
_entity_poly.type
_entity_poly.pdbx_seq_one_letter_code
_entity_poly.pdbx_strand_id
1 'polypeptide(L)' 'MYRESSGGGRFDGPPREMHKVTCAECGKETEVPFKPDGSRPVYCKDCYQKHRPPKRF' A
#
# COMPACT_ATOMS: atom_id res chain seq x y z
N MET A 1 -14.14 31.31 31.40
CA MET A 1 -12.94 31.83 30.69
C MET A 1 -12.39 30.67 29.88
N TYR A 2 -12.41 30.78 28.55
CA TYR A 2 -12.26 29.69 27.57
C TYR A 2 -10.83 29.14 27.57
N ARG A 3 -10.63 27.83 27.74
CA ARG A 3 -9.32 27.18 27.56
C ARG A 3 -9.30 26.48 26.21
N GLU A 4 -9.06 27.27 25.18
CA GLU A 4 -8.66 26.77 23.86
C GLU A 4 -7.25 26.19 23.96
N SER A 5 -7.11 24.91 23.69
CA SER A 5 -5.81 24.26 23.53
C SER A 5 -5.70 23.78 22.10
N SER A 6 -5.37 24.74 21.25
CA SER A 6 -4.81 24.56 19.93
C SER A 6 -3.51 23.76 20.02
N GLY A 7 -3.29 22.86 19.06
CA GLY A 7 -1.95 22.33 18.77
C GLY A 7 -1.76 20.85 19.10
N GLY A 8 -2.15 19.98 18.17
CA GLY A 8 -1.73 18.59 18.16
C GLY A 8 -1.44 18.17 16.73
N GLY A 9 -0.27 18.58 16.21
CA GLY A 9 0.22 18.26 14.87
C GLY A 9 0.17 16.75 14.63
N ARG A 10 -0.48 16.35 13.54
CA ARG A 10 -0.65 14.93 13.18
C ARG A 10 0.08 14.65 11.88
N PHE A 11 1.39 14.43 12.01
CA PHE A 11 2.20 13.55 11.17
C PHE A 11 1.79 13.47 9.69
N ASP A 12 2.06 14.55 8.95
CA ASP A 12 2.28 14.47 7.51
C ASP A 12 3.59 13.68 7.27
N GLY A 13 3.54 12.36 7.46
CA GLY A 13 4.63 11.47 7.07
C GLY A 13 4.94 11.66 5.58
N PRO A 14 6.20 11.48 5.16
CA PRO A 14 6.60 11.72 3.77
C PRO A 14 5.66 10.98 2.80
N PRO A 15 5.35 11.58 1.63
CA PRO A 15 4.46 10.98 0.66
C PRO A 15 4.99 9.59 0.30
N ARG A 16 4.13 8.58 0.46
CA ARG A 16 4.47 7.19 0.11
C ARG A 16 4.70 7.18 -1.40
N GLU A 17 5.92 6.90 -1.84
CA GLU A 17 6.20 6.76 -3.27
C GLU A 17 5.43 5.54 -3.80
N MET A 18 4.44 5.82 -4.65
CA MET A 18 3.64 4.79 -5.31
C MET A 18 4.33 4.44 -6.63
N HIS A 19 4.70 3.18 -6.79
CA HIS A 19 5.31 2.66 -8.01
C HIS A 19 4.27 2.01 -8.90
N LYS A 20 4.21 2.44 -10.16
CA LYS A 20 3.38 1.81 -11.19
C LYS A 20 4.01 0.50 -11.62
N VAL A 21 3.24 -0.58 -11.54
CA VAL A 21 3.69 -1.94 -11.83
C VAL A 21 2.60 -2.73 -12.53
N THR A 22 3.01 -3.72 -13.32
CA THR A 22 2.08 -4.64 -13.98
C THR A 22 1.91 -5.89 -13.13
N CYS A 23 0.66 -6.29 -12.88
CA CYS A 23 0.36 -7.51 -12.16
C CYS A 23 0.84 -8.74 -12.95
N ALA A 24 1.66 -9.59 -12.32
CA ALA A 24 2.20 -10.79 -12.95
C ALA A 24 1.14 -11.89 -13.19
N GLU A 25 0.00 -11.84 -12.51
CA GLU A 25 -1.10 -12.80 -12.68
C GLU A 25 -2.12 -12.37 -13.74
N CYS A 26 -2.57 -11.12 -13.68
CA CYS A 26 -3.67 -10.63 -14.53
C CYS A 26 -3.27 -9.57 -15.56
N GLY A 27 -2.02 -9.11 -15.55
CA GLY A 27 -1.51 -8.11 -16.51
C GLY A 27 -2.02 -6.68 -16.30
N LYS A 28 -2.78 -6.40 -15.23
CA LYS A 28 -3.31 -5.05 -14.96
C LYS A 28 -2.24 -4.13 -14.38
N GLU A 29 -2.29 -2.86 -14.76
CA GLU A 29 -1.49 -1.80 -14.16
C GLU A 29 -2.03 -1.45 -12.77
N THR A 30 -1.14 -1.38 -11.77
CA THR A 30 -1.49 -1.09 -10.39
C THR A 30 -0.39 -0.24 -9.74
N GLU A 31 -0.74 0.46 -8.67
CA GLU A 31 0.17 1.33 -7.93
C GLU A 31 0.46 0.71 -6.58
N VAL A 32 1.73 0.36 -6.34
CA VAL A 32 2.16 -0.32 -5.12
C VAL A 32 3.16 0.55 -4.34
N PRO A 33 3.11 0.54 -2.99
CA PRO A 33 4.02 1.33 -2.16
C PRO A 33 5.40 0.68 -1.96
N PHE A 34 5.76 -0.32 -2.77
CA PHE A 34 7.02 -1.04 -2.69
C PHE A 34 7.72 -1.05 -4.04
N LYS A 35 9.06 -1.03 -4.06
CA LYS A 35 9.81 -1.13 -5.31
C LYS A 35 9.68 -2.55 -5.89
N PRO A 36 9.24 -2.70 -7.15
CA PRO A 36 9.31 -3.99 -7.84
C PRO A 36 10.78 -4.34 -8.07
N ASP A 37 11.26 -5.38 -7.40
CA ASP A 37 12.67 -5.79 -7.48
C ASP A 37 12.96 -6.67 -8.71
N GLY A 38 11.95 -7.02 -9.52
CA GLY A 38 12.04 -7.94 -10.67
C GLY A 38 12.29 -9.40 -10.27
N SER A 39 12.85 -9.64 -9.08
CA SER A 39 13.06 -10.94 -8.46
C SER A 39 11.76 -11.57 -7.92
N ARG A 40 10.76 -10.75 -7.56
CA ARG A 40 9.47 -11.21 -7.01
C ARG A 40 8.31 -10.72 -7.87
N PRO A 41 7.34 -11.61 -8.19
CA PRO A 41 6.16 -11.21 -8.95
C PRO A 41 5.31 -10.23 -8.14
N VAL A 42 4.88 -9.15 -8.80
CA VAL A 42 3.99 -8.17 -8.20
C VAL A 42 2.54 -8.53 -8.51
N TYR A 43 1.69 -8.48 -7.50
CA TYR A 43 0.27 -8.77 -7.63
C TYR A 43 -0.57 -7.53 -7.29
N CYS A 44 -1.66 -7.35 -8.02
CA CYS A 44 -2.66 -6.35 -7.65
C CYS A 44 -3.40 -6.78 -6.36
N LYS A 45 -4.15 -5.85 -5.76
CA LYS A 45 -4.87 -6.07 -4.50
C LYS A 45 -5.77 -7.32 -4.56
N ASP A 46 -6.45 -7.55 -5.68
CA ASP A 46 -7.30 -8.72 -5.90
C ASP A 46 -6.52 -10.03 -5.99
N CYS A 47 -5.49 -10.09 -6.84
CA CYS A 47 -4.65 -11.28 -6.99
C CYS A 47 -3.94 -11.62 -5.67
N TYR A 48 -3.40 -10.60 -4.98
CA TYR A 48 -2.78 -10.78 -3.67
C TYR A 48 -3.75 -11.34 -2.63
N GLN A 49 -5.02 -10.91 -2.63
CA GLN A 49 -6.04 -11.47 -1.74
C GLN A 49 -6.34 -12.93 -2.04
N LYS A 50 -6.36 -13.34 -3.32
CA LYS A 50 -6.56 -14.74 -3.72
C LYS A 50 -5.39 -15.64 -3.32
N HIS A 51 -4.17 -15.13 -3.41
CA HIS A 51 -2.95 -15.84 -2.97
C HIS A 51 -2.74 -15.82 -1.47
N ARG A 52 -3.46 -14.98 -0.73
CA ARG A 52 -3.25 -14.87 0.71
C ARG A 52 -3.73 -16.17 1.36
N PRO A 53 -2.86 -16.91 2.08
CA PRO A 53 -3.30 -18.10 2.78
C PRO A 53 -4.40 -17.69 3.77
N PRO A 54 -5.47 -18.52 3.91
CA PRO A 54 -6.54 -18.20 4.85
C PRO A 54 -5.91 -17.99 6.22
N LYS A 55 -6.23 -16.86 6.86
CA LYS A 55 -5.84 -16.62 8.25
C LYS A 55 -6.43 -17.78 9.05
N ARG A 56 -5.57 -18.70 9.50
CA ARG A 56 -5.94 -19.75 10.42
C ARG A 56 -6.47 -19.07 11.67
N PHE A 57 -7.73 -19.36 11.97
CA PHE A 57 -8.50 -18.81 13.08
C PHE A 57 -8.02 -19.43 14.39
#